data_AF-A0A3R6X7T8-F1
#
_entry.id   AF-A0A3R6X7T8-F1
#
_cell.length_a   1.000
_cell.length_b   1.000
_cell.length_c   1.000
_cell.angle_alpha   90.00
_cell.angle_beta   90.00
_cell.angle_gamma   90.00
#
_symmetry.space_group_name_H-M   'P 1'
#
loop_
_entity.id
_entity.type
_entity.pdbx_description
1 polymer ?
#
loop_
_entity_poly.entity_id
_entity_poly.type
_entity_poly.pdbx_seq_one_letter_code
_entity_poly.pdbx_strand_id
1 'polypeptide(L)'
;MDTIHFLYPDENGCIYCKRINGLIKILPMKTPCLTCGKLAGTIQGAGCECVWNDFDFENGGTVAVFDPLAEYDRINQFKTVPKKKRLAVWEYRNEWAHSKYVQAQNEAFSEPEQKPSARREKRREKLMGEVRTLRESLKEYGVEPPVGFPYVSEKDMEDWLALWQRFKSK
;
A
#
# COMPACT_ATOMS: atom_id res chain seq x y z
N MET A 1 1.43 -11.30 22.88
CA MET A 1 1.56 -11.83 21.50
C MET A 1 1.33 -10.64 20.60
N ASP A 2 2.23 -10.41 19.65
CA ASP A 2 2.07 -9.28 18.75
C ASP A 2 0.99 -9.58 17.70
N THR A 3 0.24 -8.56 17.33
CA THR A 3 -0.85 -8.61 16.34
C THR A 3 -0.34 -7.96 15.06
N ILE A 4 -0.64 -8.57 13.91
CA ILE A 4 -0.30 -8.01 12.59
C ILE A 4 -1.47 -7.13 12.14
N HIS A 5 -1.21 -5.86 11.87
CA HIS A 5 -2.16 -4.88 11.36
C HIS A 5 -1.84 -4.56 9.90
N PHE A 6 -2.75 -4.89 8.99
CA PHE A 6 -2.72 -4.46 7.60
C PHE A 6 -3.49 -3.14 7.48
N LEU A 7 -2.77 -2.04 7.29
CA LEU A 7 -3.33 -0.69 7.27
C LEU A 7 -3.53 -0.24 5.82
N TYR A 8 -4.78 -0.27 5.35
CA TYR A 8 -5.16 0.24 4.04
C TYR A 8 -5.48 1.74 4.12
N PRO A 9 -5.07 2.55 3.12
CA PRO A 9 -5.34 3.96 3.11
C PRO A 9 -6.83 4.22 2.82
N ASP A 10 -7.35 5.27 3.43
CA ASP A 10 -8.66 5.82 3.07
C ASP A 10 -8.64 6.50 1.69
N GLU A 11 -9.79 7.07 1.29
CA GLU A 11 -9.98 7.83 0.05
C GLU A 11 -8.99 9.00 -0.10
N ASN A 12 -8.38 9.48 0.99
CA ASN A 12 -7.41 10.59 1.00
C ASN A 12 -5.94 10.13 0.99
N GLY A 13 -5.71 8.82 1.02
CA GLY A 13 -4.38 8.22 1.12
C GLY A 13 -3.85 8.13 2.56
N CYS A 14 -4.70 8.24 3.58
CA CYS A 14 -4.30 8.28 4.98
C CYS A 14 -4.42 6.91 5.64
N ILE A 15 -3.49 6.58 6.55
CA ILE A 15 -3.53 5.39 7.42
C ILE A 15 -3.35 5.78 8.89
N TYR A 16 -3.77 4.90 9.80
CA TYR A 16 -3.46 5.04 11.21
C TYR A 16 -2.03 4.58 11.50
N CYS A 17 -1.24 5.42 12.18
CA CYS A 17 0.11 5.10 12.59
C CYS A 17 0.21 4.97 14.11
N LYS A 18 0.47 3.76 14.61
CA LYS A 18 0.68 3.50 16.04
C LYS A 18 1.96 4.10 16.60
N ARG A 19 2.97 4.44 15.77
CA ARG A 19 4.22 5.07 16.25
C ARG A 19 3.98 6.49 16.73
N ILE A 20 3.25 7.28 15.96
CA ILE A 20 2.94 8.68 16.31
C ILE A 20 1.57 8.82 16.98
N ASN A 21 0.80 7.73 17.05
CA ASN A 21 -0.59 7.70 17.50
C ASN A 21 -1.46 8.73 16.76
N GLY A 22 -1.52 8.63 15.43
CA GLY A 22 -2.23 9.60 14.59
C GLY A 22 -2.37 9.13 13.14
N LEU A 23 -3.12 9.89 12.36
CA LEU A 23 -3.30 9.65 10.93
C LEU A 23 -2.13 10.23 10.14
N ILE A 24 -1.59 9.46 9.20
CA ILE A 24 -0.55 9.92 8.27
C ILE A 24 -0.95 9.64 6.85
N LYS A 25 -0.60 10.54 5.94
CA LYS A 25 -0.72 10.30 4.51
C LYS A 25 0.44 9.43 4.04
N ILE A 26 0.13 8.32 3.35
CA ILE A 26 1.15 7.52 2.68
C ILE A 26 1.70 8.35 1.51
N LEU A 27 3.00 8.60 1.58
CA LEU A 27 3.79 9.19 0.51
C LEU A 27 4.85 8.16 0.08
N PRO A 28 4.91 7.80 -1.22
CA PRO A 28 5.94 6.91 -1.73
C PRO A 28 7.34 7.39 -1.31
N MET A 29 8.15 6.47 -0.75
CA MET A 29 9.53 6.71 -0.30
C MET A 29 9.74 7.76 0.79
N LYS A 30 8.70 8.51 1.19
CA LYS A 30 8.77 9.55 2.24
C LYS A 30 7.99 9.19 3.50
N THR A 31 7.20 8.12 3.45
CA THR A 31 6.46 7.64 4.63
C THR A 31 7.48 7.13 5.66
N PRO A 32 7.45 7.64 6.91
CA PRO A 32 8.42 7.29 7.96
C PRO A 32 8.34 5.82 8.42
N CYS A 33 7.46 5.02 7.82
CA CYS A 33 7.31 3.60 8.07
C CYS A 33 8.55 2.78 7.66
N LEU A 34 9.30 3.18 6.62
CA LEU A 34 10.47 2.44 6.12
C LEU A 34 11.56 2.22 7.19
N THR A 35 11.63 3.09 8.19
CA THR A 35 12.59 3.01 9.30
C THR A 35 11.88 2.88 10.65
N CYS A 36 10.65 2.36 10.66
CA CYS A 36 9.84 2.21 11.85
C CYS A 36 10.01 0.82 12.47
N GLY A 37 10.29 0.74 13.77
CA GLY A 37 10.37 -0.55 14.48
C GLY A 37 9.05 -1.31 14.62
N LYS A 38 7.94 -0.74 14.14
CA LYS A 38 6.64 -1.43 14.03
C LYS A 38 6.38 -1.97 12.62
N LEU A 39 7.20 -1.63 11.63
CA LEU A 39 7.03 -2.14 10.26
C LEU A 39 7.36 -3.64 10.26
N ALA A 40 6.46 -4.46 9.73
CA ALA A 40 6.66 -5.91 9.62
C ALA A 40 6.86 -6.37 8.17
N GLY A 41 6.33 -5.63 7.21
CA GLY A 41 6.35 -6.00 5.80
C GLY A 41 6.61 -4.83 4.87
N THR A 42 6.08 -4.93 3.66
CA THR A 42 6.26 -3.93 2.60
C THR A 42 5.17 -2.85 2.62
N ILE A 43 5.50 -1.66 2.13
CA ILE A 43 4.55 -0.57 1.85
C ILE A 43 4.00 -0.70 0.40
N GLN A 44 4.47 -1.68 -0.36
CA GLN A 44 4.12 -1.80 -1.78
C GLN A 44 2.67 -2.26 -1.97
N GLY A 45 1.92 -1.47 -2.75
CA GLY A 45 0.72 -1.93 -3.45
C GLY A 45 -0.61 -1.37 -2.96
N ALA A 46 -0.84 -1.26 -1.64
CA ALA A 46 -2.13 -0.78 -1.13
C ALA A 46 -2.18 -0.42 0.37
N GLY A 47 -1.08 -0.40 1.11
CA GLY A 47 -1.15 -0.22 2.57
C GLY A 47 0.20 -0.33 3.29
N CYS A 48 0.17 -0.37 4.61
CA CYS A 48 1.33 -0.61 5.47
C CYS A 48 1.06 -1.77 6.42
N GLU A 49 1.97 -2.73 6.46
CA GLU A 49 1.92 -3.83 7.41
C GLU A 49 2.70 -3.47 8.68
N CYS A 50 2.01 -3.48 9.81
CA CYS A 50 2.61 -3.17 11.10
C CYS A 50 2.37 -4.26 12.13
N VAL A 51 3.34 -4.46 13.02
CA VAL A 51 3.25 -5.39 14.14
C VAL A 51 3.33 -4.60 15.44
N TRP A 52 2.37 -4.84 16.34
CA TRP A 52 2.41 -4.33 17.69
C TRP A 52 1.54 -5.15 18.64
N ASN A 53 1.84 -5.08 19.93
CA ASN A 53 0.96 -5.62 20.97
C ASN A 53 -0.35 -4.82 21.01
N ASP A 54 -1.43 -5.45 20.53
CA ASP A 54 -2.78 -4.92 20.62
C ASP A 54 -3.52 -5.58 21.79
N PHE A 55 -4.06 -4.76 22.67
CA PHE A 55 -4.74 -5.22 23.89
C PHE A 55 -6.20 -5.60 23.64
N ASP A 56 -6.79 -5.20 22.50
CA ASP A 56 -8.16 -5.56 22.15
C ASP A 56 -8.25 -6.92 21.46
N PHE A 57 -7.21 -7.35 20.75
CA PHE A 57 -7.19 -8.61 20.03
C PHE A 57 -6.39 -9.66 20.80
N GLU A 58 -7.07 -10.66 21.34
CA GLU A 58 -6.43 -11.77 22.05
C GLU A 58 -5.95 -12.83 21.03
N ASN A 59 -4.80 -13.47 21.32
CA ASN A 59 -4.18 -14.59 20.57
C ASN A 59 -3.43 -14.30 19.26
N GLY A 60 -2.93 -13.07 19.02
CA GLY A 60 -1.94 -12.83 17.96
C GLY A 60 -2.45 -13.12 16.54
N GLY A 61 -3.53 -12.43 16.15
CA GLY A 61 -4.15 -12.55 14.83
C GLY A 61 -3.70 -11.48 13.83
N THR A 62 -4.27 -11.58 12.63
CA THR A 62 -4.20 -10.55 11.59
C THR A 62 -5.44 -9.67 11.64
N VAL A 63 -5.24 -8.36 11.63
CA VAL A 63 -6.30 -7.33 11.63
C VAL A 63 -6.15 -6.49 10.38
N ALA A 64 -7.18 -6.45 9.55
CA ALA A 64 -7.24 -5.54 8.41
C ALA A 64 -7.97 -4.25 8.79
N VAL A 65 -7.34 -3.11 8.53
CA VAL A 65 -7.84 -1.77 8.85
C VAL A 65 -8.07 -1.01 7.55
N PHE A 66 -9.33 -0.71 7.26
CA PHE A 66 -9.78 0.07 6.11
C PHE A 66 -10.31 1.46 6.49
N ASP A 67 -10.73 1.67 7.76
CA ASP A 67 -11.04 2.98 8.32
C ASP A 67 -9.95 3.40 9.33
N PRO A 68 -8.98 4.23 8.91
CA PRO A 68 -7.93 4.77 9.76
C PRO A 68 -8.46 5.54 10.98
N LEU A 69 -9.57 6.27 10.81
CA LEU A 69 -10.16 7.08 11.86
C LEU A 69 -10.86 6.19 12.89
N ALA A 70 -11.56 5.14 12.45
CA ALA A 70 -12.12 4.15 13.36
C ALA A 70 -11.03 3.49 14.19
N GLU A 71 -9.90 3.14 13.57
CA GLU A 71 -8.75 2.55 14.27
C GLU A 71 -8.13 3.54 15.28
N TYR A 72 -7.99 4.80 14.89
CA TYR A 72 -7.56 5.87 15.82
C TYR A 72 -8.49 5.98 17.02
N ASP A 73 -9.81 6.05 16.79
CA ASP A 73 -10.81 6.16 17.84
C ASP A 73 -10.78 4.94 18.76
N ARG A 74 -10.69 3.72 18.19
CA ARG A 74 -10.57 2.48 18.94
C ARG A 74 -9.36 2.53 19.87
N ILE A 75 -8.19 2.88 19.36
CA ILE A 75 -6.99 2.91 20.19
C ILE A 75 -7.08 3.98 21.27
N ASN A 76 -7.65 5.16 21.00
CA ASN A 76 -7.68 6.26 21.98
C ASN A 76 -8.80 6.13 23.02
N GLN A 77 -9.89 5.43 22.71
CA GLN A 77 -11.02 5.22 23.63
C GLN A 77 -10.83 4.04 24.59
N PHE A 78 -9.64 3.41 24.60
CA PHE A 78 -9.45 2.13 25.28
C PHE A 78 -9.63 2.11 26.79
N LYS A 79 -9.41 3.25 27.44
CA LYS A 79 -9.58 3.39 28.89
C LYS A 79 -10.99 3.81 29.27
N THR A 80 -11.75 4.39 28.34
CA THR A 80 -13.02 5.07 28.63
C THR A 80 -14.23 4.29 28.14
N VAL A 81 -14.10 3.52 27.06
CA VAL A 81 -15.18 2.74 26.47
C VAL A 81 -14.94 1.24 26.67
N PRO A 82 -15.92 0.47 27.17
CA PRO A 82 -15.79 -0.97 27.29
C PRO A 82 -15.41 -1.63 25.96
N LYS A 83 -14.43 -2.56 26.01
CA LYS A 83 -13.88 -3.29 24.85
C LYS A 83 -14.95 -3.72 23.85
N LYS A 84 -16.00 -4.41 24.31
CA LYS A 84 -17.11 -4.91 23.48
C LYS A 84 -17.82 -3.80 22.67
N LYS A 85 -18.10 -2.65 23.29
CA LYS A 85 -18.81 -1.55 22.61
C LYS A 85 -17.94 -0.90 21.56
N ARG A 86 -16.70 -0.64 21.90
CA ARG A 86 -15.73 0.00 21.02
C ARG A 86 -15.37 -0.87 19.82
N LEU A 87 -15.19 -2.18 20.02
CA LEU A 87 -14.96 -3.12 18.92
C LEU A 87 -16.16 -3.19 17.99
N ALA A 88 -17.39 -3.24 18.51
CA ALA A 88 -18.58 -3.23 17.65
C ALA A 88 -18.69 -1.97 16.76
N VAL A 89 -18.33 -0.79 17.31
CA VAL A 89 -18.29 0.46 16.53
C VAL A 89 -17.18 0.42 15.48
N TRP A 90 -16.01 -0.08 15.85
CA TRP A 90 -14.88 -0.23 14.94
C TRP A 90 -15.20 -1.20 13.81
N GLU A 91 -15.73 -2.39 14.12
CA GLU A 91 -16.11 -3.44 13.15
C GLU A 91 -17.09 -2.88 12.11
N TYR A 92 -18.17 -2.25 12.57
CA TYR A 92 -19.18 -1.64 11.69
C TYR A 92 -18.58 -0.64 10.70
N ARG A 93 -17.75 0.29 11.19
CA ARG A 93 -17.12 1.31 10.35
C ARG A 93 -16.09 0.70 9.39
N ASN A 94 -15.30 -0.23 9.88
CA ASN A 94 -14.25 -0.89 9.13
C ASN A 94 -14.81 -1.78 8.02
N GLU A 95 -15.92 -2.50 8.25
CA GLU A 95 -16.64 -3.28 7.25
C GLU A 95 -17.25 -2.41 6.15
N TRP A 96 -17.80 -1.25 6.53
CA TRP A 96 -18.31 -0.28 5.56
C TRP A 96 -17.20 0.27 4.66
N ALA A 97 -16.06 0.65 5.26
CA ALA A 97 -14.89 1.10 4.52
C ALA A 97 -14.28 -0.01 3.64
N HIS A 98 -14.27 -1.25 4.12
CA HIS A 98 -13.85 -2.41 3.33
C HIS A 98 -14.73 -2.61 2.11
N SER A 99 -16.06 -2.49 2.25
CA SER A 99 -17.00 -2.61 1.13
C SER A 99 -16.71 -1.59 0.03
N LYS A 100 -16.43 -0.34 0.42
CA LYS A 100 -15.99 0.71 -0.51
C LYS A 100 -14.66 0.42 -1.17
N TYR A 101 -13.69 -0.06 -0.39
CA TYR A 101 -12.38 -0.44 -0.89
C TYR A 101 -12.49 -1.54 -1.97
N VAL A 102 -13.30 -2.58 -1.72
CA VAL A 102 -13.56 -3.66 -2.68
C VAL A 102 -14.26 -3.13 -3.93
N GLN A 103 -15.26 -2.25 -3.77
CA GLN A 103 -15.93 -1.63 -4.90
C GLN A 103 -14.94 -0.85 -5.79
N ALA A 104 -14.09 0.00 -5.21
CA ALA A 104 -13.10 0.78 -5.94
C ALA A 104 -12.08 -0.12 -6.67
N GLN A 105 -11.65 -1.22 -6.05
CA GLN A 105 -10.78 -2.21 -6.69
C GLN A 105 -11.47 -2.88 -7.89
N ASN A 106 -12.74 -3.26 -7.75
CA ASN A 106 -13.50 -3.87 -8.84
C ASN A 106 -13.73 -2.89 -9.99
N GLU A 107 -14.04 -1.62 -9.70
CA GLU A 107 -14.19 -0.57 -10.72
C GLU A 107 -12.87 -0.32 -11.47
N ALA A 108 -11.73 -0.27 -10.77
CA ALA A 108 -10.41 -0.14 -11.39
C ALA A 108 -10.05 -1.32 -12.31
N PHE A 109 -10.56 -2.52 -12.00
CA PHE A 109 -10.41 -3.71 -12.86
C PHE A 109 -11.47 -3.79 -13.99
N SER A 110 -12.56 -3.02 -13.89
CA SER A 110 -13.67 -3.05 -14.84
C SER A 110 -13.57 -1.98 -15.93
N GLU A 111 -12.57 -1.11 -15.90
CA GLU A 111 -12.28 -0.24 -17.05
C GLU A 111 -12.10 -1.12 -18.29
N PRO A 112 -12.90 -0.90 -19.36
CA PRO A 112 -12.79 -1.73 -20.55
C PRO A 112 -11.40 -1.57 -21.13
N GLU A 113 -10.69 -2.68 -21.33
CA GLU A 113 -9.50 -2.74 -22.17
C GLU A 113 -9.84 -2.15 -23.54
N GLN A 114 -9.61 -0.85 -23.72
CA GLN A 114 -9.59 -0.24 -25.03
C GLN A 114 -8.45 -0.93 -25.77
N LYS A 115 -8.79 -1.82 -26.72
CA LYS A 115 -7.81 -2.47 -27.61
C LYS A 115 -6.76 -1.45 -28.01
N PRO A 116 -5.51 -1.60 -27.55
CA PRO A 116 -4.50 -0.60 -27.82
C PRO A 116 -4.31 -0.57 -29.34
N SER A 117 -4.28 0.62 -29.94
CA SER A 117 -3.91 0.72 -31.35
C SER A 117 -2.56 0.04 -31.58
N ALA A 118 -2.30 -0.52 -32.76
CA ALA A 118 -1.02 -1.16 -33.08
C ALA A 118 0.21 -0.27 -32.80
N ARG A 119 0.03 1.06 -32.79
CA ARG A 119 1.05 2.03 -32.40
C ARG A 119 1.33 2.02 -30.89
N ARG A 120 0.31 1.86 -30.06
CA ARG A 120 0.41 1.78 -28.60
C ARG A 120 1.00 0.45 -28.15
N GLU A 121 0.63 -0.67 -28.79
CA GLU A 121 1.25 -1.97 -28.54
C GLU A 121 2.77 -1.95 -28.81
N LYS A 122 3.18 -1.45 -29.99
CA LYS A 122 4.60 -1.29 -30.33
C LYS A 122 5.36 -0.41 -29.34
N ARG A 123 4.76 0.70 -28.89
CA ARG A 123 5.39 1.58 -27.89
C ARG A 123 5.56 0.86 -26.56
N ARG A 124 4.53 0.12 -26.13
CA ARG A 124 4.57 -0.63 -24.89
C ARG A 124 5.60 -1.76 -24.92
N GLU A 125 5.67 -2.53 -26.00
CA GLU A 125 6.70 -3.55 -26.19
C GLU A 125 8.11 -2.96 -26.11
N LYS A 126 8.32 -1.80 -26.74
CA LYS A 126 9.58 -1.07 -26.67
C LYS A 126 9.95 -0.71 -25.22
N LEU A 127 9.02 -0.11 -24.47
CA LEU A 127 9.24 0.26 -23.07
C LEU A 127 9.54 -0.97 -22.20
N MET A 128 8.81 -2.07 -22.40
CA MET A 128 9.08 -3.33 -21.68
C MET A 128 10.48 -3.88 -21.99
N GLY A 129 10.92 -3.80 -23.25
CA GLY A 129 12.26 -4.20 -23.66
C GLY A 129 13.35 -3.33 -23.01
N GLU A 130 13.15 -2.02 -22.97
CA GLU A 130 14.06 -1.08 -22.30
C GLU A 130 14.18 -1.36 -20.80
N VAL A 131 13.05 -1.61 -20.12
CA VAL A 131 13.04 -1.97 -18.68
C VAL A 131 13.82 -3.25 -18.42
N ARG A 132 13.59 -4.31 -19.22
CA ARG A 132 14.31 -5.60 -19.08
C ARG A 132 15.82 -5.41 -19.29
N THR A 133 16.20 -4.63 -20.29
CA THR A 133 17.60 -4.38 -20.62
C THR A 133 18.31 -3.61 -19.50
N LEU A 134 17.69 -2.54 -18.99
CA LEU A 134 18.28 -1.72 -17.96
C LEU A 134 18.40 -2.47 -16.63
N ARG A 135 17.36 -3.24 -16.26
CA ARG A 135 17.38 -4.13 -15.11
C ARG A 135 18.55 -5.12 -15.19
N GLU A 136 18.73 -5.80 -16.33
CA GLU A 136 19.81 -6.77 -16.45
C GLU A 136 21.19 -6.09 -16.39
N SER A 137 21.32 -4.88 -16.94
CA SER A 137 22.57 -4.11 -16.83
C SER A 137 22.91 -3.62 -15.43
N LEU A 138 21.92 -3.54 -14.53
CA LEU A 138 22.07 -3.11 -13.13
C LEU A 138 21.80 -4.23 -12.14
N LYS A 139 21.83 -5.48 -12.59
CA LYS A 139 21.52 -6.67 -11.78
C LYS A 139 22.47 -6.82 -10.58
N GLU A 140 23.74 -6.48 -10.76
CA GLU A 140 24.76 -6.50 -9.69
C GLU A 140 24.45 -5.49 -8.57
N TYR A 141 23.67 -4.45 -8.87
CA TYR A 141 23.19 -3.46 -7.89
C TYR A 141 21.82 -3.83 -7.28
N GLY A 142 21.28 -5.01 -7.60
CA GLY A 142 20.00 -5.49 -7.05
C GLY A 142 18.78 -4.73 -7.58
N VAL A 143 18.87 -4.11 -8.76
CA VAL A 143 17.76 -3.33 -9.32
C VAL A 143 16.63 -4.23 -9.82
N GLU A 144 15.44 -4.03 -9.25
CA GLU A 144 14.22 -4.74 -9.63
C GLU A 144 13.32 -3.90 -10.55
N PRO A 145 12.56 -4.53 -11.47
CA PRO A 145 11.62 -3.84 -12.35
C PRO A 145 10.53 -3.10 -11.57
N PRO A 146 9.79 -2.16 -12.19
CA PRO A 146 8.70 -1.46 -11.53
C PRO A 146 7.64 -2.43 -11.01
N VAL A 147 7.06 -2.11 -9.85
CA VAL A 147 6.09 -2.96 -9.15
C VAL A 147 4.90 -3.24 -10.04
N GLY A 148 4.58 -4.53 -10.24
CA GLY A 148 3.49 -4.97 -11.12
C GLY A 148 3.91 -5.24 -12.56
N PHE A 149 5.19 -5.11 -12.92
CA PHE A 149 5.69 -5.45 -14.25
C PHE A 149 5.40 -6.93 -14.58
N PRO A 150 4.89 -7.26 -15.78
CA PRO A 150 4.74 -6.42 -16.97
C PRO A 150 3.41 -5.64 -17.09
N TYR A 151 2.54 -5.68 -16.08
CA TYR A 151 1.18 -5.09 -16.10
C TYR A 151 1.13 -3.66 -15.52
N VAL A 152 2.21 -2.90 -15.65
CA VAL A 152 2.32 -1.49 -15.18
C VAL A 152 1.91 -0.48 -16.25
N SER A 153 1.58 0.75 -15.85
CA SER A 153 1.28 1.81 -16.81
C SER A 153 2.52 2.18 -17.64
N GLU A 154 2.33 2.71 -18.85
CA GLU A 154 3.46 3.20 -19.69
C GLU A 154 4.23 4.32 -18.98
N LYS A 155 3.52 5.18 -18.25
CA LYS A 155 4.13 6.28 -17.49
C LYS A 155 5.02 5.76 -16.36
N ASP A 156 4.58 4.74 -15.63
CA ASP A 156 5.40 4.17 -14.56
C ASP A 156 6.66 3.49 -15.11
N MET A 157 6.59 2.88 -16.30
CA MET A 157 7.77 2.36 -17.00
C MET A 157 8.72 3.49 -17.40
N GLU A 158 8.20 4.60 -17.93
CA GLU A 158 9.01 5.76 -18.33
C GLU A 158 9.67 6.45 -17.13
N ASP A 159 8.95 6.65 -16.04
CA ASP A 159 9.47 7.25 -14.81
C ASP A 159 10.55 6.36 -14.17
N TRP A 160 10.34 5.04 -14.16
CA TRP A 160 11.34 4.07 -13.70
C TRP A 160 12.60 4.09 -14.58
N LEU A 161 12.44 4.08 -15.90
CA LEU A 161 13.57 4.15 -16.84
C LEU A 161 14.38 5.44 -16.67
N ALA A 162 13.69 6.59 -16.58
CA ALA A 162 14.34 7.89 -16.41
C ALA A 162 15.14 7.96 -15.10
N LEU A 163 14.62 7.36 -14.02
CA LEU A 163 15.29 7.30 -12.73
C LEU A 163 16.62 6.53 -12.82
N TRP A 164 16.60 5.32 -13.39
CA TRP A 164 17.77 4.44 -13.43
C TRP A 164 18.78 4.82 -14.52
N GLN A 165 18.35 5.45 -15.61
CA GLN A 165 19.27 6.04 -16.59
C GLN A 165 20.10 7.18 -15.97
N ARG A 166 19.51 7.98 -15.07
CA ARG A 166 20.25 9.00 -14.31
C ARG A 166 21.24 8.40 -13.31
N PHE A 167 20.93 7.23 -12.77
CA PHE A 167 21.86 6.50 -11.91
C PHE A 167 23.08 5.98 -12.69
N LYS A 168 22.85 5.43 -13.89
CA LYS A 168 23.92 4.92 -14.77
C LYS A 168 24.87 6.01 -15.31
N SER A 169 24.42 7.27 -15.35
CA SER A 169 25.19 8.41 -15.87
C SER A 169 25.99 9.17 -14.81
N LYS A 170 25.98 8.70 -13.55
CA LYS A 170 26.85 9.17 -12.46
C LYS A 170 27.89 8.12 -12.13
#